data_AF-A0A453P5C0-F1
#
_entry.id   AF-A0A453P5C0-F1
#
_cell.length_a   1.000
_cell.length_b   1.000
_cell.length_c   1.000
_cell.angle_alpha   90.00
_cell.angle_beta   90.00
_cell.angle_gamma   90.00
#
_symmetry.space_group_name_H-M   'P 1'
#
loop_
_entity.id
_entity.type
_entity.pdbx_description
1 polymer ?
#
loop_
_entity_poly.entity_id
_entity_poly.type
_entity_poly.pdbx_seq_one_letter_code
_entity_poly.pdbx_strand_id
1 'polypeptide(L)' 'MMGSRGTSVVLSRAARMRQKLQSALEASALDIEDVSYQHAGHAAVKDNANETHFNIKVYDLLTDELNSGLHAISIV' A
#
# COMPACT_ATOMS: atom_id res chain seq x y z
N MET A 1 -28.97 29.41 -5.89
CA MET A 1 -28.74 27.96 -6.02
C MET A 1 -27.42 27.64 -5.34
N MET A 2 -27.44 26.80 -4.31
CA MET A 2 -26.27 26.46 -3.50
C MET A 2 -25.38 25.49 -4.30
N GLY A 3 -24.17 25.93 -4.67
CA GLY A 3 -23.15 25.05 -5.25
C GLY A 3 -22.63 24.11 -4.18
N SER A 4 -23.04 22.85 -4.25
CA SER A 4 -22.47 21.75 -3.49
C SER A 4 -20.98 21.66 -3.83
N ARG A 5 -20.13 22.22 -2.94
CA ARG A 5 -18.70 21.96 -2.93
C ARG A 5 -18.56 20.46 -2.71
N GLY A 6 -18.26 19.73 -3.79
CA GLY A 6 -17.88 18.33 -3.71
C GLY A 6 -16.77 18.21 -2.68
N THR A 7 -17.07 17.56 -1.57
CA THR A 7 -16.06 17.16 -0.59
C THR A 7 -15.13 16.26 -1.38
N SER A 8 -13.97 16.77 -1.80
CA SER A 8 -12.92 15.95 -2.37
C SER A 8 -12.51 15.00 -1.26
N VAL A 9 -13.08 13.79 -1.26
CA VAL A 9 -12.76 12.75 -0.29
C VAL A 9 -11.29 12.46 -0.52
N VAL A 10 -10.44 12.94 0.38
CA VAL A 10 -9.02 12.61 0.34
C VAL A 10 -8.95 11.10 0.58
N LEU A 11 -8.70 10.34 -0.49
CA LEU A 11 -8.53 8.91 -0.41
C LEU A 11 -7.40 8.58 0.55
N SER A 12 -7.53 7.52 1.35
CA SER A 12 -6.44 7.02 2.19
C SER A 12 -5.23 6.67 1.33
N ARG A 13 -4.04 6.65 1.93
CA ARG A 13 -2.83 6.23 1.20
C ARG A 13 -2.94 4.79 0.72
N ALA A 14 -3.50 3.89 1.54
CA ALA A 14 -3.80 2.52 1.14
C ALA A 14 -4.65 2.47 -0.13
N ALA A 15 -5.71 3.29 -0.22
CA ALA A 15 -6.56 3.36 -1.40
C ALA A 15 -5.80 3.88 -2.64
N ARG A 16 -4.97 4.93 -2.47
CA ARG A 16 -4.13 5.43 -3.56
C ARG A 16 -3.09 4.41 -4.03
N MET A 17 -2.48 3.66 -3.10
CA MET A 17 -1.53 2.59 -3.42
C MET A 17 -2.22 1.45 -4.16
N ARG A 18 -3.40 1.00 -3.69
CA ARG A 18 -4.18 -0.04 -4.34
C ARG A 18 -4.48 0.31 -5.79
N GLN A 19 -4.99 1.51 -6.04
CA GLN A 19 -5.30 1.99 -7.38
C GLN A 19 -4.05 2.00 -8.29
N LYS A 20 -2.93 2.54 -7.80
CA LYS A 20 -1.69 2.62 -8.57
C LYS A 20 -1.10 1.24 -8.88
N LEU A 21 -1.03 0.36 -7.88
CA LEU A 21 -0.45 -0.97 -8.03
C LEU A 21 -1.30 -1.86 -8.93
N GLN A 22 -2.63 -1.85 -8.77
CA GLN A 22 -3.52 -2.60 -9.66
C GLN A 22 -3.41 -2.12 -11.11
N SER A 23 -3.33 -0.80 -11.34
CA SER A 23 -3.23 -0.25 -12.69
C SER A 23 -1.86 -0.44 -13.33
N ALA A 24 -0.76 -0.30 -12.58
CA ALA A 24 0.59 -0.32 -13.14
C ALA A 24 1.11 -1.75 -13.35
N LEU A 25 0.67 -2.70 -12.51
CA LEU A 25 1.12 -4.08 -12.55
C LEU A 25 0.08 -5.03 -13.17
N GLU A 26 -1.07 -4.49 -13.59
CA GLU A 26 -2.24 -5.27 -14.02
C GLU A 26 -2.61 -6.39 -13.02
N ALA A 27 -2.36 -6.14 -11.73
CA ALA A 27 -2.45 -7.16 -10.70
C ALA A 27 -3.88 -7.66 -10.53
N SER A 28 -4.08 -8.98 -10.77
CA SER A 28 -5.36 -9.67 -10.63
C SER A 28 -5.88 -9.61 -9.18
N ALA A 29 -4.97 -9.72 -8.21
CA ALA A 29 -5.25 -9.59 -6.79
C ALA A 29 -4.11 -8.89 -6.04
N LEU A 30 -4.48 -8.12 -5.01
CA LEU A 30 -3.57 -7.36 -4.16
C LEU A 30 -4.09 -7.33 -2.72
N ASP A 31 -3.21 -7.61 -1.77
CA ASP A 31 -3.41 -7.39 -0.34
C ASP A 31 -2.50 -6.24 0.14
N ILE A 32 -3.08 -5.27 0.85
CA ILE A 32 -2.36 -4.12 1.43
C ILE A 32 -2.77 -4.02 2.90
N GLU A 33 -1.84 -4.32 3.79
CA GLU A 33 -2.02 -4.26 5.23
C GLU A 33 -1.21 -3.09 5.80
N ASP A 34 -1.86 -2.19 6.54
CA ASP A 34 -1.18 -1.14 7.30
C ASP A 34 -0.65 -1.72 8.62
N VAL A 35 0.67 -1.78 8.76
CA VAL A 35 1.38 -2.27 9.96
C VAL A 35 2.08 -1.15 10.71
N SER A 36 1.66 0.11 10.52
CA SER A 36 2.23 1.28 11.22
C SER A 36 2.24 1.13 12.73
N TYR A 37 1.24 0.44 13.28
CA TYR A 37 1.13 0.18 14.72
C TYR A 37 2.31 -0.64 15.26
N GLN A 38 2.96 -1.47 14.45
CA GLN A 38 4.14 -2.24 14.85
C GLN A 38 5.37 -1.35 15.05
N HIS A 39 5.33 -0.13 14.49
CA HIS A 39 6.39 0.88 14.62
C HIS A 39 5.94 2.09 15.45
N ALA A 40 4.78 1.99 16.12
CA ALA A 40 4.32 2.99 17.07
C ALA A 40 5.23 3.00 18.31
N GLY A 41 5.65 4.18 18.77
CA GLY A 41 6.47 4.34 19.99
C GLY A 41 7.98 4.48 19.77
N HIS A 42 8.47 4.49 18.52
CA HIS A 42 9.82 5.00 18.26
C HIS A 42 9.86 6.51 18.53
N ALA A 43 10.90 7.00 19.23
CA ALA A 43 11.01 8.40 19.66
C ALA A 43 10.93 9.46 18.54
N ALA A 44 11.05 9.04 17.27
CA ALA A 44 10.94 9.90 16.08
C ALA A 44 9.57 9.81 15.37
N VAL A 45 8.66 8.92 15.79
CA VAL A 45 7.33 8.77 15.21
C VAL A 45 6.37 9.66 15.99
N LYS A 46 5.75 10.62 15.29
CA LYS A 46 4.71 11.48 15.85
C LYS A 46 3.57 10.62 16.42
N ASP A 47 3.07 10.94 17.60
CA ASP A 47 1.92 10.23 18.19
C ASP A 47 0.79 10.08 17.16
N ASN A 48 0.26 8.86 17.02
CA ASN A 48 -0.80 8.47 16.08
C ASN A 48 -0.45 8.55 14.58
N ALA A 49 0.82 8.36 14.19
CA ALA A 49 1.17 8.19 12.78
C ALA A 49 0.61 6.88 12.21
N ASN A 50 -0.50 6.98 11.47
CA ASN A 50 -1.09 5.88 10.69
C ASN A 50 -0.64 5.96 9.25
N GLU A 51 -0.75 4.83 8.54
CA GLU A 51 -0.28 4.68 7.17
C GLU A 51 1.20 5.11 7.12
N THR A 52 2.18 4.30 7.47
CA THR A 52 3.61 4.65 7.42
C THR A 52 4.42 3.44 7.03
N HIS A 53 3.96 2.26 7.44
CA HIS A 53 4.53 0.97 7.10
C HIS A 53 3.41 0.09 6.57
N PHE A 54 3.66 -0.59 5.46
CA PHE A 54 2.69 -1.45 4.81
C PHE A 54 3.33 -2.77 4.41
N ASN A 55 2.60 -3.86 4.66
CA ASN A 55 2.86 -5.12 3.98
C ASN A 55 2.00 -5.15 2.71
N ILE A 56 2.64 -5.44 1.58
CA ILE A 56 1.97 -5.51 0.28
C ILE A 56 2.22 -6.88 -0.32
N LYS A 57 1.15 -7.62 -0.65
CA LYS A 57 1.24 -8.88 -1.38
C LYS A 57 0.58 -8.70 -2.74
N VAL A 58 1.38 -8.79 -3.80
CA VAL A 58 0.88 -8.86 -5.17
C VAL A 58 0.86 -10.33 -5.57
N TYR A 59 -0.33 -10.87 -5.83
CA TYR A 59 -0.46 -12.27 -6.22
C TYR A 59 -0.03 -12.44 -7.67
N ASP A 60 0.59 -13.59 -7.97
CA ASP A 60 0.95 -14.05 -9.31
C ASP A 60 1.95 -13.21 -10.11
N LEU A 61 2.27 -12.00 -9.64
CA LEU A 61 3.16 -11.07 -10.35
C LEU A 61 4.54 -11.65 -10.66
N LEU A 62 5.10 -12.40 -9.71
CA LEU A 62 6.45 -12.97 -9.78
C LEU A 62 6.47 -14.43 -9.39
N THR A 63 5.31 -15.11 -9.48
CA THR A 63 5.19 -16.52 -9.08
C THR A 63 6.17 -17.40 -9.86
N ASP A 64 6.33 -17.16 -11.16
CA ASP A 64 7.28 -17.92 -11.98
C ASP A 64 8.73 -17.72 -11.53
N GLU A 65 9.14 -16.49 -11.23
CA GLU A 65 10.49 -16.17 -10.77
C GLU A 65 10.77 -16.75 -9.37
N LEU A 66 9.81 -16.60 -8.44
CA LEU A 66 9.91 -17.19 -7.10
C LEU A 66 9.99 -18.73 -7.17
N ASN A 67 9.27 -19.36 -8.11
CA ASN A 67 9.34 -20.80 -8.34
C ASN A 67 10.58 -21.23 -9.14
N SER A 68 11.24 -20.33 -9.86
CA SER A 68 12.42 -20.61 -10.69
C SER A 68 13.76 -20.29 -10.01
N GLY A 69 13.74 -19.78 -8.77
CA GLY A 69 14.93 -19.61 -7.94
C GLY A 69 15.22 -18.19 -7.45
N LEU A 70 14.29 -17.25 -7.65
CA LEU A 70 14.38 -15.93 -7.04
C LEU A 70 14.24 -16.05 -5.52
N HIS A 71 15.30 -15.70 -4.77
CA HIS A 71 15.32 -15.82 -3.31
C HIS A 71 14.98 -14.52 -2.57
N ALA A 72 15.18 -13.34 -3.19
CA ALA A 72 14.89 -12.05 -2.56
C ALA A 72 14.63 -10.96 -3.61
N ILE A 73 13.72 -10.04 -3.27
CA ILE A 73 13.46 -8.80 -4.01
C ILE A 73 13.59 -7.63 -3.04
N SER A 74 14.26 -6.57 -3.49
CA SER A 74 14.30 -5.28 -2.80
C SER A 74 13.62 -4.24 -3.68
N ILE A 75 12.67 -3.50 -3.11
CA ILE A 75 12.00 -2.37 -3.74
C ILE A 75 12.54 -1.10 -3.05
N VAL A 76 13.10 -0.16 -3.81
CA VAL A 76 13.73 1.08 -3.31
C VAL A 76 12.80 2.27 -3.50
#